data_AF-A0A146M1C0-F1
#
_entry.id   AF-A0A146M1C0-F1
#
_cell.length_a   1.000
_cell.length_b   1.000
_cell.length_c   1.000
_cell.angle_alpha   90.00
_cell.angle_beta   90.00
_cell.angle_gamma   90.00
#
_symmetry.space_group_name_H-M   'P 1'
#
loop_
_entity.id
_entity.type
_entity.pdbx_description
1 polymer ?
#
loop_
_entity_poly.entity_id
_entity_poly.type
_entity_poly.pdbx_seq_one_letter_code
_entity_poly.pdbx_strand_id
1 'polypeptide(L)'
;AVATEDISMRPVDKPWITSNANGEYTLFKRMSTPQQIAEYHRDLDGYLQNFIRYFLKNAEAYRVSKGAQLLKNNYFPVMDPIDNFTTEVAETTADAYFPYPAFYNLLMHQGPKWYYYLEYIGELSGHNMS
;
A
#
# COMPACT_ATOMS: atom_id res chain seq x y z
N ALA A 1 17.76 12.23 -5.02
CA ALA A 1 17.17 12.37 -6.36
C ALA A 1 15.72 11.92 -6.28
N VAL A 2 14.78 12.75 -6.74
CA VAL A 2 13.35 12.37 -6.79
C VAL A 2 13.10 11.85 -8.19
N ALA A 3 12.72 10.58 -8.32
CA ALA A 3 12.23 10.04 -9.58
C ALA A 3 10.79 10.56 -9.77
N THR A 4 10.58 11.42 -10.77
CA THR A 4 9.27 11.99 -11.12
C THR A 4 8.53 11.17 -12.17
N GLU A 5 9.13 10.07 -12.64
CA GLU A 5 8.64 9.22 -13.72
C GLU A 5 8.81 7.74 -13.37
N ASP A 6 7.96 6.88 -13.95
CA ASP A 6 8.10 5.42 -13.87
C ASP A 6 9.39 4.98 -14.59
N ILE A 7 10.41 4.66 -13.79
CA ILE A 7 11.73 4.23 -14.27
C ILE A 7 11.75 2.77 -14.71
N SER A 8 10.66 2.00 -14.54
CA SER A 8 10.59 0.63 -15.07
C SER A 8 10.71 0.60 -16.60
N MET A 9 10.39 1.70 -17.28
CA MET A 9 10.46 1.82 -18.75
C MET A 9 11.79 2.38 -19.27
N ARG A 10 12.72 2.77 -18.39
CA ARG A 10 14.07 3.22 -18.77
C ARG A 10 15.08 2.46 -17.93
N PRO A 11 15.54 1.27 -18.38
CA PRO A 11 16.55 0.53 -17.65
C PRO A 11 17.82 1.40 -17.58
N VAL A 12 18.17 1.79 -16.35
CA VAL A 12 19.41 2.49 -16.01
C VAL A 12 20.18 1.61 -15.04
N ASP A 13 21.49 1.54 -15.21
CA ASP A 13 22.45 0.71 -14.45
C ASP A 13 23.16 1.48 -13.32
N LYS A 14 22.79 2.75 -13.12
CA LYS A 14 23.32 3.61 -12.06
C LYS A 14 22.97 3.06 -10.67
N PRO A 15 23.87 3.25 -9.68
CA PRO A 15 23.57 2.96 -8.27
C PRO A 15 22.25 3.57 -7.81
N TRP A 16 21.39 2.77 -7.17
CA TRP A 16 20.10 3.22 -6.64
C TRP A 16 19.91 2.81 -5.17
N ILE A 17 19.59 3.79 -4.34
CA ILE A 17 19.13 3.61 -2.97
C ILE A 17 17.65 3.99 -2.87
N THR A 18 16.84 3.12 -2.28
CA THR A 18 15.44 3.39 -1.94
C THR A 18 15.10 2.87 -0.55
N SER A 19 13.95 3.29 -0.01
CA SER A 19 13.51 2.88 1.32
C SER A 19 12.00 2.96 1.47
N ASN A 20 11.47 2.27 2.47
CA ASN A 20 10.12 2.49 3.01
C ASN A 20 10.19 2.63 4.53
N ALA A 21 9.14 3.20 5.13
CA ALA A 21 9.00 3.28 6.58
C ALA A 21 7.95 2.29 7.12
N ASN A 22 8.21 1.74 8.31
CA ASN A 22 7.22 1.04 9.11
C ASN A 22 6.24 2.08 9.68
N GLY A 23 5.19 2.39 8.93
CA GLY A 23 4.26 3.46 9.29
C GLY A 23 3.70 4.27 8.12
N GLU A 24 4.02 3.94 6.86
CA GLU A 24 3.46 4.64 5.68
C GLU A 24 1.92 4.69 5.72
N TYR A 25 1.27 3.68 6.29
CA TYR A 25 -0.18 3.61 6.49
C TYR A 25 -0.75 4.76 7.33
N THR A 26 0.05 5.39 8.19
CA THR A 26 -0.40 6.53 9.00
C THR A 26 -0.82 7.72 8.15
N LEU A 27 -0.27 7.87 6.93
CA LEU A 27 -0.69 8.87 5.95
C LEU A 27 -2.12 8.64 5.46
N PHE A 28 -2.59 7.39 5.46
CA PHE A 28 -3.90 7.00 4.93
C PHE A 28 -4.96 6.79 6.02
N LYS A 29 -4.56 6.67 7.29
CA LYS A 29 -5.48 6.39 8.41
C LYS A 29 -6.60 7.43 8.57
N ARG A 30 -6.41 8.64 8.05
CA ARG A 30 -7.41 9.74 8.07
C ARG A 30 -7.89 10.16 6.67
N MET A 31 -7.53 9.41 5.63
CA MET A 31 -7.90 9.75 4.27
C MET A 31 -9.37 9.41 3.97
N SER A 32 -9.88 8.31 4.55
CA SER A 32 -11.29 7.92 4.44
C SER A 32 -12.12 8.51 5.58
N THR A 33 -13.34 8.93 5.27
CA THR A 33 -14.31 9.36 6.29
C THR A 33 -14.88 8.15 7.04
N PRO A 34 -15.42 8.33 8.27
CA PRO A 34 -16.09 7.25 8.98
C PRO A 34 -17.24 6.61 8.18
N GLN A 35 -17.95 7.40 7.37
CA GLN A 35 -19.00 6.88 6.49
C GLN A 35 -18.44 5.95 5.41
N GLN A 36 -17.34 6.35 4.76
CA GLN A 36 -16.66 5.52 3.76
C GLN A 36 -16.13 4.23 4.37
N ILE A 37 -15.52 4.29 5.56
CA ILE A 37 -15.07 3.11 6.29
C ILE A 37 -16.25 2.17 6.59
N ALA A 38 -17.38 2.69 7.06
CA ALA A 38 -18.57 1.89 7.31
C ALA A 38 -19.14 1.25 6.04
N GLU A 39 -19.04 1.92 4.89
CA GLU A 39 -19.41 1.39 3.58
C GLU A 39 -18.47 0.24 3.15
N TYR A 40 -17.15 0.44 3.29
CA TYR A 40 -16.15 -0.59 2.99
C TYR A 40 -16.33 -1.81 3.89
N HIS A 41 -16.62 -1.60 5.18
CA HIS A 41 -16.87 -2.68 6.13
C HIS A 41 -18.13 -3.48 5.78
N ARG A 42 -19.19 -2.80 5.30
CA ARG A 42 -20.44 -3.43 4.89
C ARG A 42 -20.29 -4.26 3.60
N ASP A 43 -19.49 -3.77 2.65
CA ASP A 43 -19.23 -4.43 1.36
C ASP A 43 -17.73 -4.45 1.04
N LEU A 44 -16.99 -5.27 1.79
CA LEU A 44 -15.55 -5.40 1.63
C LEU A 44 -15.17 -5.94 0.24
N ASP A 45 -15.95 -6.89 -0.29
CA ASP A 45 -15.67 -7.49 -1.59
C ASP A 45 -15.83 -6.46 -2.72
N GLY A 46 -16.90 -5.66 -2.69
CA GLY A 46 -17.10 -4.57 -3.64
C GLY A 46 -16.01 -3.50 -3.53
N TYR A 47 -15.64 -3.11 -2.30
CA TYR A 47 -14.53 -2.19 -2.05
C TYR A 47 -13.21 -2.69 -2.66
N LEU A 48 -12.79 -3.93 -2.35
CA LEU A 48 -11.52 -4.47 -2.83
C LEU A 48 -11.48 -4.66 -4.34
N GLN A 49 -12.60 -5.04 -4.96
CA GLN A 49 -12.69 -5.10 -6.42
C GLN A 49 -12.53 -3.72 -7.07
N ASN A 50 -13.15 -2.68 -6.50
CA ASN A 50 -12.99 -1.31 -6.96
C ASN A 50 -11.55 -0.81 -6.76
N PHE A 51 -10.94 -1.13 -5.62
CA PHE A 51 -9.54 -0.82 -5.33
C PHE A 51 -8.61 -1.44 -6.37
N ILE A 52 -8.74 -2.74 -6.66
CA ILE A 52 -7.94 -3.43 -7.68
C ILE A 52 -8.16 -2.82 -9.07
N ARG A 53 -9.40 -2.49 -9.44
CA ARG A 53 -9.73 -1.87 -10.74
C ARG A 53 -9.09 -0.49 -10.91
N TYR A 54 -8.96 0.27 -9.83
CA TYR A 54 -8.30 1.57 -9.85
C TYR A 54 -6.83 1.44 -10.30
N PHE A 55 -6.11 0.43 -9.81
CA PHE A 55 -4.71 0.20 -10.17
C PHE A 55 -4.52 -0.56 -11.49
N LEU A 56 -5.31 -1.60 -11.75
CA LEU A 56 -5.15 -2.50 -12.90
C LEU A 56 -6.02 -2.10 -14.10
N LYS A 57 -6.01 -0.83 -14.53
CA LYS A 57 -6.84 -0.28 -15.63
C LYS A 57 -7.19 -1.33 -16.72
N ASN A 58 -8.49 -1.56 -16.96
CA ASN A 58 -9.01 -2.54 -17.93
C ASN A 58 -8.71 -4.03 -17.62
N ALA A 59 -8.51 -4.40 -16.35
CA ALA A 59 -8.31 -5.80 -15.98
C ALA A 59 -9.55 -6.68 -16.27
N GLU A 60 -9.28 -7.90 -16.73
CA GLU A 60 -10.28 -8.95 -16.84
C GLU A 60 -10.94 -9.25 -15.50
N ALA A 61 -12.25 -9.53 -15.51
CA ALA A 61 -13.04 -9.71 -14.30
C ALA A 61 -12.47 -10.79 -13.35
N TYR A 62 -11.92 -11.88 -13.89
CA TYR A 62 -11.32 -12.94 -13.08
C TYR A 62 -10.08 -12.47 -12.31
N ARG A 63 -9.27 -11.57 -12.90
CA ARG A 63 -8.08 -11.01 -12.24
C ARG A 63 -8.47 -10.09 -11.09
N VAL A 64 -9.51 -9.28 -11.31
CA VAL A 64 -10.07 -8.41 -10.28
C VAL A 64 -10.58 -9.23 -9.10
N SER A 65 -11.39 -10.25 -9.37
CA SER A 65 -11.94 -11.12 -8.32
C SER A 65 -10.84 -11.88 -7.55
N LYS A 66 -9.87 -12.46 -8.27
CA LYS A 66 -8.74 -13.17 -7.64
C LYS A 66 -7.88 -12.23 -6.79
N GLY A 67 -7.58 -11.03 -7.29
CA GLY A 67 -6.82 -10.01 -6.56
C GLY A 67 -7.54 -9.55 -5.29
N ALA A 68 -8.83 -9.25 -5.40
CA ALA A 68 -9.65 -8.88 -4.25
C ALA A 68 -9.68 -9.99 -3.18
N GLN A 69 -9.82 -11.25 -3.57
CA GLN A 69 -9.80 -12.37 -2.63
C GLN A 69 -8.44 -12.50 -1.93
N LEU A 70 -7.34 -12.29 -2.66
CA LEU A 70 -5.99 -12.31 -2.07
C LEU A 70 -5.82 -11.17 -1.06
N LEU A 71 -6.28 -9.95 -1.37
CA LEU A 71 -6.23 -8.83 -0.42
C LEU A 71 -7.06 -9.11 0.83
N LYS A 72 -8.30 -9.59 0.66
CA LYS A 72 -9.20 -9.94 1.75
C LYS A 72 -8.55 -10.93 2.72
N ASN A 73 -7.97 -12.00 2.19
CA ASN A 73 -7.38 -13.05 3.02
C ASN A 73 -6.12 -12.61 3.77
N ASN A 74 -5.37 -11.64 3.23
CA ASN A 74 -4.11 -11.20 3.83
C ASN A 74 -4.30 -10.03 4.82
N TYR A 75 -5.16 -9.07 4.48
CA TYR A 75 -5.32 -7.84 5.24
C TYR A 75 -6.56 -7.80 6.13
N PHE A 76 -7.61 -8.56 5.78
CA PHE A 76 -8.90 -8.50 6.48
C PHE A 76 -9.34 -9.88 7.00
N PRO A 77 -8.47 -10.64 7.71
CA PRO A 77 -8.86 -11.93 8.29
C PRO A 77 -9.92 -11.78 9.39
N VAL A 78 -9.99 -10.62 10.03
CA VAL A 78 -10.98 -10.27 11.06
C VAL A 78 -11.40 -8.81 10.83
N MET A 79 -12.69 -8.56 10.63
CA MET A 79 -13.18 -7.21 10.27
C MET A 79 -13.56 -6.32 11.46
N ASP A 80 -13.66 -6.90 12.66
CA ASP A 80 -13.95 -6.17 13.90
C ASP A 80 -12.72 -6.12 14.82
N PRO A 81 -12.53 -5.05 15.62
CA PRO A 81 -13.32 -3.82 15.67
C PRO A 81 -13.08 -2.89 14.47
N ILE A 82 -13.99 -1.93 14.27
CA ILE A 82 -13.92 -0.97 13.15
C ILE A 82 -12.60 -0.16 13.12
N ASP A 83 -11.96 0.05 14.27
CA ASP A 83 -10.66 0.74 14.35
C ASP A 83 -9.52 -0.10 13.76
N ASN A 84 -9.57 -1.43 13.92
CA ASN A 84 -8.63 -2.36 13.28
C ASN A 84 -8.87 -2.36 11.77
N PHE A 85 -10.13 -2.51 11.36
CA PHE A 85 -10.50 -2.45 9.94
C PHE A 85 -10.05 -1.14 9.26
N THR A 86 -10.19 -0.01 9.94
CA THR A 86 -9.70 1.29 9.45
C THR A 86 -8.18 1.27 9.24
N THR A 87 -7.45 0.62 10.15
CA THR A 87 -6.00 0.47 10.05
C THR A 87 -5.63 -0.47 8.89
N GLU A 88 -6.35 -1.58 8.71
CA GLU A 88 -6.13 -2.55 7.61
C GLU A 88 -6.41 -1.93 6.23
N VAL A 89 -7.44 -1.08 6.10
CA VAL A 89 -7.70 -0.26 4.90
C VAL A 89 -6.51 0.66 4.60
N ALA A 90 -5.98 1.31 5.65
CA ALA A 90 -4.84 2.21 5.50
C ALA A 90 -3.55 1.46 5.12
N GLU A 91 -3.31 0.28 5.70
CA GLU A 91 -2.17 -0.59 5.39
C GLU A 91 -2.24 -1.12 3.97
N THR A 92 -3.40 -1.66 3.55
CA THR A 92 -3.62 -2.10 2.17
C THR A 92 -3.34 -0.98 1.17
N THR A 93 -3.78 0.23 1.50
CA THR A 93 -3.54 1.42 0.67
C THR A 93 -2.05 1.77 0.64
N ALA A 94 -1.38 1.86 1.80
CA ALA A 94 0.04 2.16 1.86
C ALA A 94 0.89 1.17 1.08
N ASP A 95 0.63 -0.12 1.22
CA ASP A 95 1.37 -1.17 0.53
C ASP A 95 1.26 -1.06 -1.00
N ALA A 96 0.10 -0.61 -1.51
CA ALA A 96 -0.09 -0.34 -2.92
C ALA A 96 0.68 0.90 -3.42
N TYR A 97 0.89 1.92 -2.57
CA TYR A 97 1.55 3.17 -2.94
C TYR A 97 3.05 3.22 -2.66
N PHE A 98 3.55 2.44 -1.69
CA PHE A 98 4.92 2.56 -1.19
C PHE A 98 5.72 1.24 -1.34
N PRO A 99 5.53 0.19 -0.51
CA PRO A 99 6.22 -1.09 -0.67
C PRO A 99 6.13 -1.71 -2.07
N TYR A 100 4.94 -1.85 -2.64
CA TYR A 100 4.75 -2.53 -3.93
C TYR A 100 5.57 -1.89 -5.06
N PRO A 101 5.45 -0.57 -5.36
CA PRO A 101 6.24 0.04 -6.42
C PRO A 101 7.74 0.07 -6.10
N ALA A 102 8.14 0.19 -4.83
CA ALA A 102 9.55 0.13 -4.45
C ALA A 102 10.16 -1.25 -4.76
N PHE A 103 9.51 -2.33 -4.33
CA PHE A 103 9.96 -3.68 -4.60
C PHE A 103 9.89 -4.05 -6.08
N TYR A 104 8.81 -3.69 -6.77
CA TYR A 104 8.69 -3.92 -8.21
C TYR A 104 9.86 -3.28 -8.96
N ASN A 105 10.16 -2.01 -8.67
CA ASN A 105 11.26 -1.33 -9.35
C ASN A 105 12.63 -1.91 -8.96
N LEU A 106 12.84 -2.29 -7.70
CA LEU A 106 14.06 -2.98 -7.27
C LEU A 106 14.27 -4.30 -8.01
N LEU A 107 13.21 -5.07 -8.23
CA LEU A 107 13.27 -6.33 -8.99
C LEU A 107 13.67 -6.07 -10.45
N MET A 108 13.13 -5.03 -11.06
CA MET A 108 13.40 -4.69 -12.47
C MET A 108 14.77 -4.02 -12.69
N HIS A 109 15.29 -3.31 -11.69
CA HIS A 109 16.57 -2.60 -11.77
C HIS A 109 17.77 -3.55 -11.89
N GLN A 110 18.65 -3.26 -12.85
CA GLN A 110 19.82 -4.10 -13.20
C GLN A 110 21.15 -3.62 -12.60
N GLY A 111 21.20 -2.38 -12.08
CA GLY A 111 22.39 -1.81 -11.45
C GLY A 111 22.55 -2.17 -9.96
N PRO A 112 23.62 -1.68 -9.31
CA PRO A 112 23.80 -1.79 -7.87
C PRO A 112 22.63 -1.16 -7.10
N LYS A 113 22.04 -1.91 -6.17
CA LYS A 113 20.85 -1.48 -5.43
C LYS A 113 20.95 -1.73 -3.94
N TRP A 114 20.44 -0.78 -3.15
CA TRP A 114 20.31 -0.87 -1.70
C TRP A 114 18.88 -0.51 -1.30
N TYR A 115 18.37 -1.25 -0.32
CA TYR A 115 17.06 -1.03 0.25
C TYR A 115 17.18 -0.90 1.77
N TYR A 116 16.51 0.11 2.33
CA TYR A 116 16.41 0.29 3.77
C TYR A 116 14.95 0.24 4.20
N TYR A 117 14.70 -0.43 5.31
CA TYR A 117 13.39 -0.43 5.98
C TYR A 117 13.52 0.34 7.29
N LEU A 118 12.81 1.46 7.40
CA LEU A 118 12.93 2.39 8.52
C LEU A 118 11.90 2.04 9.60
N GLU A 119 12.36 1.45 10.70
CA GLU A 119 11.50 1.06 11.83
C GLU A 119 11.48 2.09 12.96
N TYR A 120 12.41 3.05 12.95
CA TYR A 120 12.55 4.02 14.03
C TYR A 120 11.42 5.05 14.05
N ILE A 121 10.72 5.13 15.18
CA ILE A 121 9.74 6.17 15.49
C ILE A 121 10.48 7.24 16.29
N GLY A 122 10.57 8.46 15.74
CA GLY A 122 11.25 9.57 16.41
C GLY A 122 10.58 9.97 17.72
N GLU A 123 11.39 10.32 18.72
CA GLU A 123 10.92 10.77 20.05
C GLU A 123 9.87 11.88 19.96
N LEU A 124 10.05 12.85 19.05
CA LEU A 124 9.11 13.96 18.83
C LEU A 124 7.81 13.56 18.11
N SER A 125 7.81 12.41 17.42
CA SER A 125 6.67 11.91 16.65
C SER A 125 5.82 10.91 17.44
N GLY A 126 6.36 10.31 18.51
CA GLY A 126 5.67 9.35 19.38
C GLY A 126 4.76 9.96 20.44
N HIS A 127 4.90 11.25 20.77
CA HIS A 127 4.21 11.88 21.91
C HIS A 127 2.69 12.08 21.75
N ASN A 128 2.13 11.88 20.55
CA ASN A 128 0.69 12.05 20.28
C ASN A 128 -0.03 10.74 19.90
N MET A 129 0.57 9.57 20.18
CA MET A 129 -0.02 8.25 19.89
C MET A 129 -0.44 7.46 21.15
N SER A 130 -0.49 8.09 22.32
CA SER A 130 -1.00 7.50 23.58
C SER A 130 -2.45 7.87 23.85
#